data_AF-A0A952GFX8-F1
#
_entry.id   AF-A0A952GFX8-F1
#
_cell.length_a   1.000
_cell.length_b   1.000
_cell.length_c   1.000
_cell.angle_alpha   90.00
_cell.angle_beta   90.00
_cell.angle_gamma   90.00
#
_symmetry.space_group_name_H-M   'P 1'
#
loop_
_entity.id
_entity.type
_entity.pdbx_description
1 polymer ?
#
loop_
_entity_poly.entity_id
_entity_poly.type
_entity_poly.pdbx_seq_one_letter_code
_entity_poly.pdbx_strand_id
1 'polypeptide(L)'
;MSFVPLQGLARLHVADPPRDSEIEFSGPQRTIRLPMRGAIPVLTRALRADDAHASVTLLSAATMLAMKLVAAGRVQRSAAGHAWRVGPMSPDDDDRVRAVAGARAYDGLDADEAEAIVRALLDAVADTMTRQGAGVAAGVPTRSTDATADHRSLAERLAARVADDDLPSEVFLSLRVEAPEEQLVGGRVSVVPQVHEADVATHVTDAEQLWASSGGHGFSVRARANAAVALRRAAQAWPVLDRLLRRPVPDRLVLDADELTDLLDDGLAALAAIGVDVFWPRGLRQELVPRAR
;
A
#
# COMPACT_ATOMS: atom_id res chain seq x y z
N MET A 1 22.69 2.56 -10.52
CA MET A 1 22.32 2.65 -11.95
C MET A 1 20.83 2.38 -12.07
N SER A 2 20.00 3.42 -12.21
CA SER A 2 18.53 3.25 -12.32
C SER A 2 18.17 2.58 -13.65
N PHE A 3 17.26 1.60 -13.63
CA PHE A 3 16.82 0.90 -14.84
C PHE A 3 15.90 1.77 -15.72
N VAL A 4 15.45 2.93 -15.26
CA VAL A 4 14.53 3.81 -16.02
C VAL A 4 15.30 4.98 -16.64
N PRO A 5 15.13 5.28 -17.95
CA PRO A 5 15.82 6.39 -18.61
C PRO A 5 15.16 7.74 -18.27
N LEU A 6 15.67 8.42 -17.23
CA LEU A 6 15.11 9.70 -16.76
C LEU A 6 15.53 10.93 -17.58
N GLN A 7 16.60 10.81 -18.37
CA GLN A 7 17.11 11.89 -19.24
C GLN A 7 16.27 12.08 -20.52
N GLY A 8 15.36 11.15 -20.82
CA GLY A 8 14.53 11.19 -22.02
C GLY A 8 13.06 11.49 -21.71
N LEU A 9 12.25 11.65 -22.76
CA LEU A 9 10.86 12.05 -22.65
C LEU A 9 10.04 11.03 -21.85
N ALA A 10 9.19 11.52 -20.97
CA ALA A 10 8.20 10.74 -20.24
C ALA A 10 6.79 11.16 -20.64
N ARG A 11 5.92 10.19 -20.95
CA ARG A 11 4.53 10.42 -21.35
C ARG A 11 3.57 9.68 -20.44
N LEU A 12 2.52 10.39 -20.02
CA LEU A 12 1.37 9.79 -19.33
C LEU A 12 0.38 9.25 -20.36
N HIS A 13 0.05 7.97 -20.25
CA HIS A 13 -1.05 7.33 -20.97
C HIS A 13 -2.22 7.20 -20.02
N VAL A 14 -3.19 8.11 -20.16
CA VAL A 14 -4.39 8.14 -19.32
C VAL A 14 -5.29 6.95 -19.67
N ALA A 15 -5.75 6.24 -18.65
CA ALA A 15 -6.74 5.18 -18.77
C ALA A 15 -7.99 5.52 -17.94
N ASP A 16 -9.10 4.84 -18.25
CA ASP A 16 -10.28 4.79 -17.39
C ASP A 16 -10.50 3.32 -16.98
N PRO A 17 -10.34 2.98 -15.69
CA PRO A 17 -10.17 3.88 -14.54
C PRO A 17 -8.75 4.50 -14.43
N PRO A 18 -8.62 5.70 -13.81
CA PRO A 18 -7.37 6.46 -13.77
C PRO A 18 -6.14 5.70 -13.26
N ARG A 19 -6.29 4.77 -12.32
CA ARG A 19 -5.17 3.95 -11.80
C ARG A 19 -4.51 3.04 -12.84
N ASP A 20 -5.23 2.68 -13.91
CA ASP A 20 -4.71 1.82 -14.98
C ASP A 20 -3.84 2.63 -15.95
N SER A 21 -3.66 3.94 -15.68
CA SER A 21 -2.75 4.79 -16.44
C SER A 21 -1.31 4.32 -16.31
N GLU A 22 -0.54 4.51 -17.38
CA GLU A 22 0.86 4.12 -17.46
C GLU A 22 1.74 5.34 -17.72
N ILE A 23 3.00 5.30 -17.25
CA ILE A 23 4.03 6.24 -17.66
C ILE A 23 5.03 5.52 -18.57
N GLU A 24 5.20 6.05 -19.77
CA GLU A 24 6.23 5.64 -20.71
C GLU A 24 7.46 6.54 -20.56
N PHE A 25 8.61 5.97 -20.25
CA PHE A 25 9.91 6.64 -20.23
C PHE A 25 10.72 6.21 -21.46
N SER A 26 11.00 7.16 -22.36
CA SER A 26 11.72 6.92 -23.61
C SER A 26 13.13 7.52 -23.54
N GLY A 27 14.15 6.67 -23.53
CA GLY A 27 15.56 7.07 -23.62
C GLY A 27 16.20 6.67 -24.96
N PRO A 28 17.45 7.09 -25.21
CA PRO A 28 18.11 6.85 -26.49
C PRO A 28 18.33 5.36 -26.83
N GLN A 29 18.45 4.49 -25.82
CA GLN A 29 18.71 3.05 -26.02
C GLN A 29 17.49 2.16 -25.71
N ARG A 30 16.47 2.67 -25.02
CA ARG A 30 15.31 1.87 -24.60
C ARG A 30 14.11 2.74 -24.22
N THR A 31 12.92 2.15 -24.37
CA THR A 31 11.66 2.67 -23.85
C THR A 31 11.09 1.71 -22.83
N ILE A 32 10.62 2.22 -21.70
CA ILE A 32 10.03 1.44 -20.61
C ILE A 32 8.67 2.03 -20.26
N ARG A 33 7.63 1.20 -20.30
CA ARG A 33 6.30 1.54 -19.78
C ARG A 33 6.10 0.95 -18.40
N LEU A 34 5.63 1.76 -17.47
CA LEU A 34 5.33 1.34 -16.10
C LEU A 34 3.88 1.64 -15.78
N PRO A 35 3.14 0.69 -15.17
CA PRO A 35 1.85 1.01 -14.56
C PRO A 35 2.05 1.99 -13.42
N MET A 36 1.00 2.75 -13.06
CA MET A 36 1.12 3.85 -12.09
C MET A 36 1.76 3.44 -10.76
N ARG A 37 1.44 2.23 -10.27
CA ARG A 37 2.07 1.62 -9.08
C ARG A 37 3.61 1.58 -9.14
N GLY A 38 4.17 1.29 -10.31
CA GLY A 38 5.61 1.22 -10.53
C GLY A 38 6.22 2.57 -10.89
N ALA A 39 5.44 3.46 -11.51
CA ALA A 39 5.88 4.79 -11.92
C ALA A 39 6.03 5.75 -10.73
N ILE A 40 5.14 5.71 -9.73
CA ILE A 40 5.16 6.63 -8.57
C ILE A 40 6.53 6.62 -7.87
N PRO A 41 7.11 5.48 -7.43
CA PRO A 41 8.41 5.49 -6.75
C PRO A 41 9.57 5.97 -7.64
N VAL A 42 9.45 5.78 -8.97
CA VAL A 42 10.45 6.26 -9.93
C VAL A 42 10.39 7.78 -10.01
N LEU A 43 9.20 8.35 -10.19
CA LEU A 43 8.97 9.80 -10.25
C LEU A 43 9.35 10.50 -8.93
N THR A 44 9.02 9.91 -7.77
CA THR A 44 9.42 10.47 -6.47
C THR A 44 10.94 10.50 -6.30
N ARG A 45 11.67 9.48 -6.81
CA ARG A 45 13.15 9.49 -6.80
C ARG A 45 13.73 10.47 -7.82
N ALA A 46 13.09 10.61 -8.98
CA ALA A 46 13.52 11.51 -10.05
C ALA A 46 13.52 12.99 -9.65
N LEU A 47 12.80 13.38 -8.59
CA LEU A 47 12.90 14.72 -7.98
C LEU A 47 14.31 15.12 -7.56
N ARG A 48 15.19 14.15 -7.31
CA ARG A 48 16.59 14.37 -6.90
C ARG A 48 17.59 14.25 -8.06
N ALA A 49 17.11 14.01 -9.28
CA ALA A 49 17.97 13.87 -10.46
C ALA A 49 18.17 15.25 -11.10
N ASP A 50 19.44 15.67 -11.21
CA ASP A 50 19.79 16.99 -11.75
C ASP A 50 19.72 17.05 -13.29
N ASP A 51 19.68 15.90 -13.96
CA ASP A 51 19.72 15.74 -15.42
C ASP A 51 18.42 15.15 -16.02
N ALA A 52 17.33 15.18 -15.26
CA ALA A 52 16.04 14.65 -15.72
C ALA A 52 15.42 15.51 -16.83
N HIS A 53 14.80 14.86 -17.82
CA HIS A 53 14.06 15.55 -18.87
C HIS A 53 12.91 16.38 -18.29
N ALA A 54 12.58 17.51 -18.92
CA ALA A 54 11.54 18.43 -18.42
C ALA A 54 10.19 17.74 -18.14
N SER A 55 9.77 16.82 -19.02
CA SER A 55 8.57 16.00 -18.84
C SER A 55 8.62 15.10 -17.59
N VAL A 56 9.78 14.49 -17.30
CA VAL A 56 9.95 13.67 -16.09
C VAL A 56 9.81 14.57 -14.87
N THR A 57 10.38 15.78 -14.94
CA THR A 57 10.35 16.75 -13.86
C THR A 57 8.93 17.29 -13.60
N LEU A 58 8.15 17.55 -14.66
CA LEU A 58 6.72 17.89 -14.56
C LEU A 58 5.93 16.78 -13.86
N LEU A 59 6.03 15.54 -14.36
CA LEU A 59 5.33 14.39 -13.80
C LEU A 59 5.77 14.09 -12.35
N SER A 60 7.04 14.33 -12.03
CA SER A 60 7.58 14.14 -10.67
C SER A 60 7.04 15.19 -9.69
N ALA A 61 6.99 16.46 -10.10
CA ALA A 61 6.40 17.53 -9.31
C ALA A 61 4.89 17.32 -9.10
N ALA A 62 4.18 16.94 -10.15
CA ALA A 62 2.75 16.61 -10.09
C ALA A 62 2.48 15.39 -9.19
N THR A 63 3.31 14.34 -9.27
CA THR A 63 3.21 13.17 -8.38
C THR A 63 3.36 13.58 -6.91
N MET A 64 4.34 14.44 -6.60
CA MET A 64 4.54 14.96 -5.23
C MET A 64 3.35 15.81 -4.76
N LEU A 65 2.79 16.64 -5.63
CA LEU A 65 1.59 17.42 -5.33
C LEU A 65 0.40 16.50 -5.04
N ALA A 66 0.17 15.49 -5.89
CA ALA A 66 -0.89 14.50 -5.69
C ALA A 66 -0.76 13.77 -4.36
N MET A 67 0.44 13.29 -4.02
CA MET A 67 0.70 12.63 -2.73
C MET A 67 0.40 13.55 -1.53
N LYS A 68 0.78 14.84 -1.60
CA LYS A 68 0.47 15.82 -0.53
C LYS A 68 -1.02 16.05 -0.39
N LEU A 69 -1.76 16.12 -1.49
CA LEU A 69 -3.21 16.30 -1.48
C LEU A 69 -3.92 15.06 -0.92
N VAL A 70 -3.49 13.86 -1.32
CA VAL A 70 -3.99 12.60 -0.77
C VAL A 70 -3.72 12.51 0.73
N ALA A 71 -2.49 12.81 1.18
CA ALA A 71 -2.14 12.82 2.61
C ALA A 71 -2.94 13.86 3.41
N ALA A 72 -3.34 14.97 2.77
CA ALA A 72 -4.23 15.97 3.36
C ALA A 72 -5.72 15.58 3.31
N GLY A 73 -6.05 14.35 2.91
CA GLY A 73 -7.42 13.84 2.81
C GLY A 73 -8.23 14.43 1.65
N ARG A 74 -7.59 15.08 0.66
CA ARG A 74 -8.26 15.69 -0.51
C ARG A 74 -8.55 14.64 -1.58
N VAL A 75 -9.35 13.64 -1.23
CA VAL A 75 -9.75 12.58 -2.14
C VAL A 75 -11.26 12.39 -2.10
N GLN A 76 -11.86 12.26 -3.28
CA GLN A 76 -13.29 12.02 -3.45
C GLN A 76 -13.55 10.95 -4.51
N ARG A 77 -14.75 10.38 -4.49
CA ARG A 77 -15.17 9.48 -5.58
C ARG A 77 -15.39 10.28 -6.87
N SER A 78 -15.09 9.63 -7.99
CA SER A 78 -15.46 10.10 -9.32
C SER A 78 -16.99 10.20 -9.43
N ALA A 79 -17.49 10.99 -10.37
CA ALA A 79 -18.93 11.16 -10.56
C ALA A 79 -19.64 9.81 -10.84
N ALA A 80 -18.98 8.91 -11.57
CA ALA A 80 -19.46 7.57 -11.85
C ALA A 80 -19.21 6.56 -10.70
N GLY A 81 -18.53 6.96 -9.62
CA GLY A 81 -18.29 6.17 -8.42
C GLY A 81 -17.25 5.05 -8.53
N HIS A 82 -16.76 4.74 -9.74
CA HIS A 82 -15.85 3.61 -10.00
C HIS A 82 -14.37 3.89 -9.69
N ALA A 83 -13.99 5.15 -9.48
CA ALA A 83 -12.62 5.57 -9.20
C ALA A 83 -12.58 6.62 -8.09
N TRP A 84 -11.42 6.76 -7.46
CA TRP A 84 -11.08 7.91 -6.64
C TRP A 84 -10.35 8.95 -7.46
N ARG A 85 -10.50 10.22 -7.08
CA ARG A 85 -9.87 11.35 -7.74
C ARG A 85 -9.52 12.41 -6.71
N VAL A 86 -8.62 13.32 -7.05
CA VAL A 86 -8.30 14.44 -6.15
C VAL A 86 -9.53 15.34 -6.02
N GLY A 87 -9.81 15.77 -4.79
CA GLY A 87 -10.85 16.76 -4.51
C GLY A 87 -11.52 16.60 -3.15
N PRO A 88 -12.29 17.60 -2.71
CA PRO A 88 -12.55 18.86 -3.39
C PRO A 88 -11.33 19.80 -3.37
N MET A 89 -11.05 20.47 -4.49
CA MET A 89 -9.92 21.39 -4.61
C MET A 89 -10.26 22.77 -4.08
N SER A 90 -9.35 23.36 -3.31
CA SER A 90 -9.44 24.78 -2.94
C SER A 90 -8.81 25.66 -4.02
N PRO A 91 -9.12 26.97 -4.07
CA PRO A 91 -8.46 27.90 -4.99
C PRO A 91 -6.93 27.86 -4.87
N ASP A 92 -6.39 27.74 -3.65
CA ASP A 92 -4.95 27.60 -3.41
C ASP A 92 -4.36 26.33 -4.03
N ASP A 93 -5.13 25.23 -4.06
CA ASP A 93 -4.69 24.00 -4.69
C ASP A 93 -4.71 24.12 -6.22
N ASP A 94 -5.71 24.79 -6.78
CA ASP A 94 -5.76 25.12 -8.20
C ASP A 94 -4.63 26.06 -8.62
N ASP A 95 -4.26 27.03 -7.77
CA ASP A 95 -3.09 27.89 -7.97
C ASP A 95 -1.79 27.07 -7.95
N ARG A 96 -1.66 26.10 -7.05
CA ARG A 96 -0.49 25.20 -7.01
C ARG A 96 -0.40 24.32 -8.25
N VAL A 97 -1.52 23.80 -8.75
CA VAL A 97 -1.58 23.03 -10.01
C VAL A 97 -1.10 23.90 -11.17
N ARG A 98 -1.65 25.12 -11.30
CA ARG A 98 -1.24 26.09 -12.32
C ARG A 98 0.23 26.47 -12.21
N ALA A 99 0.74 26.65 -10.98
CA ALA A 99 2.15 26.96 -10.75
C ALA A 99 3.07 25.81 -11.16
N VAL A 100 2.70 24.55 -10.88
CA VAL A 100 3.46 23.37 -11.34
C VAL A 100 3.44 23.28 -12.87
N ALA A 101 2.27 23.45 -13.49
CA ALA A 101 2.14 23.41 -14.94
C ALA A 101 2.96 24.52 -15.62
N GLY A 102 2.82 25.77 -15.18
CA GLY A 102 3.54 26.92 -15.75
C GLY A 102 5.05 26.87 -15.53
N ALA A 103 5.52 26.41 -14.37
CA ALA A 103 6.95 26.33 -14.09
C ALA A 103 7.66 25.17 -14.82
N ARG A 104 6.90 24.21 -15.34
CA ARG A 104 7.41 22.95 -15.90
C ARG A 104 6.88 22.66 -17.31
N ALA A 105 6.18 23.60 -17.93
CA ALA A 105 5.95 23.62 -19.36
C ALA A 105 7.30 23.68 -20.09
N TYR A 106 7.39 23.04 -21.25
CA TYR A 106 8.62 22.92 -22.02
C TYR A 106 8.33 22.94 -23.52
N ASP A 107 9.37 23.00 -24.34
CA ASP A 107 9.22 23.11 -25.80
C ASP A 107 8.27 22.04 -26.36
N GLY A 108 7.13 22.47 -26.90
CA GLY A 108 6.10 21.61 -27.49
C GLY A 108 5.01 21.12 -26.53
N LEU A 109 4.94 21.64 -25.29
CA LEU A 109 3.83 21.44 -24.35
C LEU A 109 3.46 22.79 -23.72
N ASP A 110 2.28 23.32 -24.06
CA ASP A 110 1.83 24.59 -23.49
C ASP A 110 1.36 24.43 -22.02
N ALA A 111 1.09 25.56 -21.36
CA ALA A 111 0.70 25.55 -19.95
C ALA A 111 -0.65 24.88 -19.69
N ASP A 112 -1.59 24.99 -20.62
CA ASP A 112 -2.94 24.43 -20.50
C ASP A 112 -2.90 22.90 -20.69
N GLU A 113 -2.13 22.43 -21.66
CA GLU A 113 -1.84 21.01 -21.87
C GLU A 113 -1.08 20.41 -20.68
N ALA A 114 -0.08 21.13 -20.14
CA ALA A 114 0.63 20.72 -18.95
C ALA A 114 -0.30 20.62 -17.74
N GLU A 115 -1.20 21.59 -17.55
CA GLU A 115 -2.20 21.55 -16.49
C GLU A 115 -3.14 20.35 -16.64
N ALA A 116 -3.62 20.05 -17.85
CA ALA A 116 -4.45 18.88 -18.12
C ALA A 116 -3.73 17.57 -17.75
N ILE A 117 -2.44 17.44 -18.10
CA ILE A 117 -1.61 16.29 -17.73
C ILE A 117 -1.46 16.20 -16.21
N VAL A 118 -1.19 17.32 -15.53
CA VAL A 118 -1.05 17.38 -14.07
C VAL A 118 -2.34 16.89 -13.41
N ARG A 119 -3.50 17.40 -13.82
CA ARG A 119 -4.80 16.99 -13.26
C ARG A 119 -5.09 15.51 -13.50
N ALA A 120 -4.82 14.99 -14.69
CA ALA A 120 -4.98 13.58 -14.99
C ALA A 120 -4.05 12.69 -14.13
N LEU A 121 -2.80 13.11 -13.92
CA LEU A 121 -1.85 12.40 -13.07
C LEU A 121 -2.27 12.43 -11.60
N LEU A 122 -2.78 13.57 -11.12
CA LEU A 122 -3.31 13.71 -9.77
C LEU A 122 -4.40 12.66 -9.49
N ASP A 123 -5.35 12.50 -10.42
CA ASP A 123 -6.41 11.51 -10.31
C ASP A 123 -5.89 10.07 -10.41
N ALA A 124 -4.95 9.79 -11.31
CA ALA A 124 -4.32 8.48 -11.43
C ALA A 124 -3.57 8.07 -10.15
N VAL A 125 -2.83 9.01 -9.53
CA VAL A 125 -2.12 8.78 -8.27
C VAL A 125 -3.12 8.61 -7.12
N ALA A 126 -4.17 9.43 -7.05
CA ALA A 126 -5.20 9.32 -6.03
C ALA A 126 -5.93 7.97 -6.09
N ASP A 127 -6.38 7.50 -7.27
CA ASP A 127 -7.02 6.18 -7.43
C ASP A 127 -6.06 5.03 -7.13
N THR A 128 -4.77 5.19 -7.45
CA THR A 128 -3.75 4.19 -7.15
C THR A 128 -3.50 4.07 -5.65
N MET A 129 -3.28 5.20 -4.95
CA MET A 129 -2.96 5.23 -3.52
C MET A 129 -4.14 4.84 -2.64
N THR A 130 -5.33 5.39 -2.90
CA THR A 130 -6.51 5.09 -2.07
C THR A 130 -6.99 3.66 -2.21
N ARG A 131 -6.75 3.00 -3.35
CA ARG A 131 -7.10 1.59 -3.52
C ARG A 131 -6.14 0.63 -2.82
N GLN A 132 -4.92 1.06 -2.48
CA GLN A 132 -4.06 0.29 -1.57
C GLN A 132 -4.72 0.15 -0.17
N GLY A 133 -5.55 1.11 0.24
CA GLY A 133 -6.44 0.98 1.42
C GLY A 133 -7.84 0.41 1.10
N ALA A 134 -8.38 0.69 -0.10
CA ALA A 134 -9.74 0.27 -0.49
C ALA A 134 -9.87 -1.20 -0.92
N GLY A 135 -8.86 -2.02 -0.64
CA GLY A 135 -9.02 -3.46 -0.67
C GLY A 135 -10.26 -3.91 0.11
N VAL A 136 -10.63 -3.28 1.23
CA VAL A 136 -11.61 -3.82 2.20
C VAL A 136 -12.97 -3.11 2.24
N ALA A 137 -13.24 -2.12 1.39
CA ALA A 137 -14.48 -1.33 1.49
C ALA A 137 -15.38 -1.45 0.26
N ALA A 138 -15.98 -2.63 0.08
CA ALA A 138 -17.20 -2.78 -0.72
C ALA A 138 -18.31 -3.34 0.19
N GLY A 139 -19.28 -2.48 0.51
CA GLY A 139 -20.45 -2.82 1.30
C GLY A 139 -20.52 -2.00 2.58
N VAL A 140 -21.12 -0.82 2.51
CA VAL A 140 -21.84 -0.26 3.66
C VAL A 140 -23.20 -0.95 3.67
N PRO A 141 -23.48 -1.91 4.57
CA PRO A 141 -24.86 -2.23 4.87
C PRO A 141 -25.39 -1.12 5.78
N THR A 142 -26.38 -0.38 5.30
CA THR A 142 -27.28 0.32 6.20
C THR A 142 -27.98 -0.75 7.05
N ARG A 143 -27.66 -0.81 8.34
CA ARG A 143 -28.46 -1.60 9.29
C ARG A 143 -29.07 -0.70 10.32
N SER A 144 -30.39 -0.78 10.34
CA SER A 144 -31.31 -0.30 11.34
C SER A 144 -30.84 -0.67 12.75
N THR A 145 -31.02 0.28 13.65
CA THR A 145 -30.85 0.11 15.09
C THR A 145 -31.89 -0.88 15.62
N ASP A 146 -31.43 -1.97 16.21
CA ASP A 146 -32.18 -2.64 17.27
C ASP A 146 -31.24 -3.14 18.37
N ALA A 147 -31.73 -3.02 19.60
CA ALA A 147 -30.98 -2.88 20.84
C ALA A 147 -30.51 -4.19 21.48
N THR A 148 -29.44 -4.12 22.29
CA THR A 148 -29.37 -4.77 23.62
C THR A 148 -28.38 -4.04 24.53
N ALA A 149 -28.73 -4.02 25.82
CA ALA A 149 -28.19 -3.18 26.89
C ALA A 149 -26.66 -3.24 27.11
N ASP A 150 -26.03 -2.08 27.11
CA ASP A 150 -24.76 -1.82 27.78
C ASP A 150 -24.92 -0.48 28.52
N HIS A 151 -24.74 -0.48 29.85
CA HIS A 151 -24.99 0.65 30.76
C HIS A 151 -23.87 1.71 30.69
N ARG A 152 -23.40 2.04 29.49
CA ARG A 152 -22.50 3.17 29.26
C ARG A 152 -23.28 4.32 28.67
N SER A 153 -23.04 5.51 29.21
CA SER A 153 -23.67 6.72 28.67
C SER A 153 -23.29 6.87 27.19
N LEU A 154 -24.21 7.40 26.39
CA LEU A 154 -23.94 7.71 24.98
C LEU A 154 -22.67 8.57 24.84
N ALA A 155 -22.41 9.46 25.79
CA ALA A 155 -21.21 10.29 25.86
C ALA A 155 -19.92 9.47 26.05
N GLU A 156 -19.88 8.49 26.95
CA GLU A 156 -18.70 7.62 27.11
C GLU A 156 -18.48 6.71 25.90
N ARG A 157 -19.58 6.24 25.28
CA ARG A 157 -19.50 5.46 24.03
C ARG A 157 -18.95 6.30 22.89
N LEU A 158 -19.37 7.56 22.79
CA LEU A 158 -18.86 8.52 21.81
C LEU A 158 -17.41 8.91 22.13
N ALA A 159 -17.04 9.11 23.39
CA ALA A 159 -15.68 9.45 23.78
C ALA A 159 -14.69 8.31 23.50
N ALA A 160 -15.06 7.06 23.80
CA ALA A 160 -14.27 5.89 23.45
C ALA A 160 -14.21 5.69 21.92
N ARG A 161 -15.29 6.03 21.19
CA ARG A 161 -15.32 6.00 19.72
C ARG A 161 -14.37 7.03 19.11
N VAL A 162 -14.35 8.24 19.66
CA VAL A 162 -13.48 9.34 19.22
C VAL A 162 -12.03 9.02 19.53
N ALA A 163 -11.73 8.51 20.72
CA ALA A 163 -10.37 8.05 21.07
C ALA A 163 -9.89 6.85 20.23
N ASP A 164 -10.80 6.00 19.75
CA ASP A 164 -10.51 4.89 18.83
C ASP A 164 -10.40 5.33 17.36
N ASP A 165 -11.07 6.43 16.97
CA ASP A 165 -10.94 7.04 15.64
C ASP A 165 -9.59 7.79 15.49
N ASP A 166 -8.97 8.23 16.59
CA ASP A 166 -7.63 8.84 16.61
C ASP A 166 -6.48 7.80 16.60
N LEU A 167 -6.79 6.50 16.75
CA LEU A 167 -5.82 5.42 16.69
C LEU A 167 -5.81 4.77 15.28
N PRO A 168 -4.64 4.31 14.80
CA PRO A 168 -4.52 3.72 13.49
C PRO A 168 -5.43 2.50 13.32
N SER A 169 -6.18 2.49 12.22
CA SER A 169 -7.11 1.40 11.87
C SER A 169 -6.75 0.72 10.57
N GLU A 170 -6.08 1.43 9.66
CA GLU A 170 -5.54 0.85 8.43
C GLU A 170 -4.24 0.12 8.72
N VAL A 171 -4.21 -1.17 8.35
CA VAL A 171 -3.09 -2.04 8.65
C VAL A 171 -2.68 -2.90 7.47
N PHE A 172 -1.38 -3.12 7.35
CA PHE A 172 -0.79 -4.08 6.43
C PHE A 172 -0.28 -5.31 7.17
N LEU A 173 -0.39 -6.47 6.52
CA LEU A 173 0.11 -7.73 7.06
C LEU A 173 1.46 -8.05 6.42
N SER A 174 2.44 -8.40 7.24
CA SER A 174 3.69 -9.02 6.80
C SER A 174 3.91 -10.33 7.53
N LEU A 175 4.77 -11.19 7.00
CA LEU A 175 5.13 -12.47 7.62
C LEU A 175 6.61 -12.43 8.00
N ARG A 176 6.93 -12.52 9.29
CA ARG A 176 8.30 -12.70 9.76
C ARG A 176 8.61 -14.18 9.89
N VAL A 177 9.66 -14.62 9.23
CA VAL A 177 10.18 -15.98 9.36
C VAL A 177 11.10 -16.05 10.58
N GLU A 178 10.86 -16.99 11.48
CA GLU A 178 11.66 -17.27 12.67
C GLU A 178 12.13 -18.74 12.66
N ALA A 179 13.43 -18.95 12.81
CA ALA A 179 14.01 -20.26 13.09
C ALA A 179 14.49 -20.29 14.55
N PRO A 180 13.98 -21.20 15.39
CA PRO A 180 14.52 -21.39 16.73
C PRO A 180 16.02 -21.72 16.63
N GLU A 181 16.86 -21.03 17.42
CA GLU A 181 18.33 -21.22 17.57
C GLU A 181 19.26 -20.63 16.48
N GLU A 182 18.77 -19.80 15.53
CA GLU A 182 19.58 -19.27 14.39
C GLU A 182 20.27 -20.36 13.54
N GLN A 183 19.96 -21.63 13.82
CA GLN A 183 20.47 -22.82 13.17
C GLN A 183 19.25 -23.67 12.82
N LEU A 184 19.15 -24.12 11.57
CA LEU A 184 18.09 -25.02 11.09
C LEU A 184 18.28 -26.43 11.68
N VAL A 185 18.23 -26.58 13.00
CA VAL A 185 18.32 -27.89 13.67
C VAL A 185 16.94 -28.54 13.59
N GLY A 186 16.76 -29.39 12.58
CA GLY A 186 15.54 -30.21 12.41
C GLY A 186 14.46 -29.63 11.50
N GLY A 187 14.77 -28.62 10.68
CA GLY A 187 13.92 -28.18 9.56
C GLY A 187 12.60 -27.49 9.94
N ARG A 188 12.47 -26.98 11.17
CA ARG A 188 11.25 -26.31 11.63
C ARG A 188 11.41 -24.80 11.52
N VAL A 189 10.87 -24.26 10.43
CA VAL A 189 10.73 -22.82 10.24
C VAL A 189 9.37 -22.39 10.78
N SER A 190 9.30 -21.24 11.43
CA SER A 190 8.04 -20.68 11.89
C SER A 190 7.77 -19.34 11.26
N VAL A 191 6.49 -19.04 11.05
CA VAL A 191 6.00 -17.79 10.47
C VAL A 191 5.17 -17.07 11.51
N VAL A 192 5.55 -15.83 11.80
CA VAL A 192 4.87 -14.93 12.72
C VAL A 192 4.23 -13.81 11.90
N PRO A 193 2.89 -13.70 11.87
CA PRO A 193 2.21 -12.59 11.23
C PRO A 193 2.43 -11.31 12.03
N GLN A 194 2.89 -10.26 11.36
CA GLN A 194 3.06 -8.94 11.93
C GLN A 194 2.12 -7.95 11.25
N VAL A 195 1.62 -7.02 12.05
CA VAL A 195 0.70 -5.97 11.64
C VAL A 195 1.43 -4.64 11.68
N HIS A 196 1.38 -3.93 10.56
CA HIS A 196 2.00 -2.63 10.37
C HIS A 196 0.92 -1.56 10.26
N GLU A 197 1.17 -0.39 10.83
CA GLU A 197 0.36 0.79 10.55
C GLU A 197 0.58 1.27 9.11
N ALA A 198 -0.51 1.66 8.43
CA ALA A 198 -0.44 2.10 7.05
C ALA A 198 0.34 3.41 6.84
N ASP A 199 0.24 4.33 7.80
CA ASP A 199 0.86 5.66 7.73
C ASP A 199 2.29 5.69 8.31
N VAL A 200 2.64 4.72 9.16
CA VAL A 200 3.93 4.66 9.87
C VAL A 200 4.54 3.27 9.76
N ALA A 201 5.42 3.08 8.77
CA ALA A 201 6.09 1.79 8.52
C ALA A 201 6.99 1.29 9.68
N THR A 202 7.31 2.14 10.65
CA THR A 202 8.07 1.77 11.86
C THR A 202 7.19 1.31 13.01
N HIS A 203 5.87 1.47 12.91
CA HIS A 203 4.93 1.02 13.94
C HIS A 203 4.44 -0.38 13.61
N VAL A 204 5.05 -1.36 14.27
CA VAL A 204 4.85 -2.78 14.02
C VAL A 204 4.44 -3.46 15.33
N THR A 205 3.47 -4.36 15.24
CA THR A 205 3.03 -5.21 16.35
C THR A 205 2.81 -6.63 15.85
N ASP A 206 3.23 -7.61 16.63
CA ASP A 206 2.96 -9.02 16.31
C ASP A 206 1.46 -9.29 16.43
N ALA A 207 0.87 -10.09 15.54
CA ALA A 207 -0.57 -10.30 15.54
C ALA A 207 -1.07 -10.95 16.85
N GLU A 208 -0.23 -11.72 17.55
CA GLU A 208 -0.50 -12.18 18.92
C GLU A 208 -0.79 -11.00 19.87
N GLN A 209 0.05 -9.97 19.83
CA GLN A 209 -0.06 -8.79 20.69
C GLN A 209 -1.24 -7.90 20.30
N LEU A 210 -1.60 -7.84 19.02
CA LEU A 210 -2.82 -7.14 18.56
C LEU A 210 -4.12 -7.83 19.00
N TRP A 211 -4.09 -9.16 19.19
CA TRP A 211 -5.25 -9.93 19.66
C TRP A 211 -5.34 -9.98 21.18
N ALA A 212 -4.26 -9.68 21.91
CA ALA A 212 -4.26 -9.57 23.35
C ALA A 212 -5.01 -8.32 23.81
N SER A 213 -5.94 -8.45 24.76
CA SER A 213 -6.76 -7.34 25.29
C SER A 213 -5.98 -6.30 26.10
N SER A 214 -4.66 -6.48 26.27
CA SER A 214 -3.78 -5.61 27.02
C SER A 214 -3.39 -4.40 26.17
N GLY A 215 -4.04 -3.27 26.41
CA GLY A 215 -3.71 -1.99 25.77
C GLY A 215 -2.23 -1.65 25.92
N GLY A 216 -1.61 -1.22 24.82
CA GLY A 216 -0.17 -0.94 24.75
C GLY A 216 0.41 -1.02 23.33
N HIS A 217 -0.31 -1.64 22.39
CA HIS A 217 0.09 -1.76 20.99
C HIS A 217 -0.26 -0.54 20.13
N GLY A 218 -0.96 0.48 20.66
CA GLY A 218 -1.21 1.73 19.92
C GLY A 218 -2.09 1.62 18.67
N PHE A 219 -2.83 0.53 18.48
CA PHE A 219 -3.76 0.32 17.35
C PHE A 219 -5.22 0.40 17.80
N SER A 220 -6.10 0.85 16.92
CA SER A 220 -7.54 0.90 17.15
C SER A 220 -8.18 -0.50 17.25
N VAL A 221 -9.39 -0.57 17.79
CA VAL A 221 -10.24 -1.78 17.81
C VAL A 221 -10.55 -2.27 16.39
N ARG A 222 -10.56 -1.36 15.40
CA ARG A 222 -10.78 -1.67 13.98
C ARG A 222 -9.56 -2.34 13.32
N ALA A 223 -8.34 -2.07 13.81
CA ALA A 223 -7.12 -2.67 13.28
C ALA A 223 -7.15 -4.20 13.34
N ARG A 224 -7.70 -4.78 14.42
CA ARG A 224 -7.87 -6.25 14.54
C ARG A 224 -8.78 -6.82 13.44
N ALA A 225 -9.89 -6.14 13.14
CA ALA A 225 -10.81 -6.58 12.09
C ALA A 225 -10.14 -6.51 10.71
N ASN A 226 -9.40 -5.43 10.44
CA ASN A 226 -8.67 -5.24 9.20
C ASN A 226 -7.52 -6.24 9.04
N ALA A 227 -6.75 -6.52 10.11
CA ALA A 227 -5.73 -7.56 10.14
C ALA A 227 -6.31 -8.95 9.84
N ALA A 228 -7.50 -9.28 10.38
CA ALA A 228 -8.18 -10.54 10.08
C ALA A 228 -8.64 -10.63 8.62
N VAL A 229 -8.98 -9.51 7.96
CA VAL A 229 -9.30 -9.48 6.54
C VAL A 229 -8.03 -9.64 5.69
N ALA A 230 -6.93 -8.96 6.06
CA ALA A 230 -5.65 -9.11 5.39
C ALA A 230 -5.13 -10.56 5.48
N LEU A 231 -5.25 -11.20 6.65
CA LEU A 231 -4.88 -12.61 6.83
C LEU A 231 -5.73 -13.56 5.98
N ARG A 232 -7.02 -13.29 5.82
CA ARG A 232 -7.89 -14.07 4.91
C ARG A 232 -7.47 -13.95 3.45
N ARG A 233 -6.99 -12.79 3.01
CA ARG A 233 -6.46 -12.61 1.65
C ARG A 233 -5.12 -13.30 1.46
N ALA A 234 -4.26 -13.21 2.47
CA ALA A 234 -3.00 -13.92 2.49
C ALA A 234 -3.22 -15.43 2.39
N ALA A 235 -4.21 -15.98 3.11
CA ALA A 235 -4.57 -17.39 3.01
C ALA A 235 -5.16 -17.80 1.66
N GLN A 236 -5.86 -16.90 0.96
CA GLN A 236 -6.29 -17.16 -0.42
C GLN A 236 -5.12 -17.25 -1.40
N ALA A 237 -4.07 -16.45 -1.19
CA ALA A 237 -2.87 -16.47 -2.02
C ALA A 237 -1.92 -17.63 -1.64
N TRP A 238 -1.85 -17.97 -0.36
CA TRP A 238 -1.04 -19.07 0.16
C TRP A 238 -1.84 -19.89 1.19
N PRO A 239 -2.48 -21.00 0.77
CA PRO A 239 -3.45 -21.76 1.56
C PRO A 239 -2.95 -22.29 2.91
N VAL A 240 -1.62 -22.43 3.08
CA VAL A 240 -1.01 -22.86 4.34
C VAL A 240 -1.41 -21.94 5.52
N LEU A 241 -1.65 -20.64 5.25
CA LEU A 241 -2.08 -19.67 6.26
C LEU A 241 -3.52 -19.89 6.78
N ASP A 242 -4.34 -20.74 6.14
CA ASP A 242 -5.66 -21.13 6.68
C ASP A 242 -5.55 -21.77 8.07
N ARG A 243 -4.40 -22.36 8.39
CA ARG A 243 -4.11 -22.90 9.73
C ARG A 243 -4.11 -21.81 10.79
N LEU A 244 -3.67 -20.58 10.47
CA LEU A 244 -3.71 -19.44 11.40
C LEU A 244 -5.14 -18.91 11.60
N LEU A 245 -5.97 -18.93 10.55
CA LEU A 245 -7.36 -18.48 10.61
C LEU A 245 -8.26 -19.40 11.46
N ARG A 246 -7.87 -20.67 11.61
CA ARG A 246 -8.56 -21.64 12.48
C ARG A 246 -8.23 -21.48 13.96
N ARG A 247 -7.22 -20.68 14.31
CA ARG A 247 -6.82 -20.44 15.71
C ARG A 247 -7.54 -19.21 16.27
N PRO A 248 -7.87 -19.20 17.58
CA PRO A 248 -8.48 -18.03 18.22
C PRO A 248 -7.56 -16.81 18.24
N VAL A 249 -6.24 -17.03 18.23
CA VAL A 249 -5.20 -16.01 18.12
C VAL A 249 -4.23 -16.42 17.00
N PRO A 250 -3.98 -15.55 15.99
CA PRO A 250 -3.01 -15.81 14.94
C PRO A 250 -1.60 -15.46 15.45
N ASP A 251 -0.97 -16.41 16.13
CA ASP A 251 0.30 -16.25 16.85
C ASP A 251 1.52 -16.63 15.99
N ARG A 252 1.71 -17.92 15.75
CA ARG A 252 2.86 -18.49 15.07
C ARG A 252 2.43 -19.76 14.35
N LEU A 253 2.82 -19.89 13.09
CA LEU A 253 2.63 -21.09 12.29
C LEU A 253 3.97 -21.80 12.10
N VAL A 254 4.11 -23.03 12.57
CA VAL A 254 5.29 -23.86 12.25
C VAL A 254 5.06 -24.54 10.92
N LEU A 255 5.97 -24.30 9.98
CA LEU A 255 6.02 -24.92 8.66
C LEU A 255 6.77 -26.24 8.72
N ASP A 256 6.26 -27.24 8.01
CA ASP A 256 7.04 -28.44 7.67
C ASP A 256 7.93 -28.21 6.43
N ALA A 257 8.67 -29.24 6.02
CA ALA A 257 9.61 -29.15 4.90
C ALA A 257 8.90 -28.99 3.53
N ASP A 258 7.71 -29.56 3.37
CA ASP A 258 6.95 -29.50 2.13
C ASP A 258 6.30 -28.11 2.00
N GLU A 259 5.72 -27.60 3.10
CA GLU A 259 5.17 -26.24 3.21
C GLU A 259 6.26 -25.16 3.04
N LEU A 260 7.47 -25.40 3.54
CA LEU A 260 8.61 -24.50 3.33
C LEU A 260 9.05 -24.48 1.86
N THR A 261 9.02 -25.62 1.18
CA THR A 261 9.33 -25.71 -0.25
C THR A 261 8.27 -24.99 -1.06
N ASP A 262 6.99 -25.24 -0.78
CA ASP A 262 5.84 -24.54 -1.38
C ASP A 262 5.90 -23.00 -1.19
N LEU A 263 6.33 -22.53 -0.02
CA LEU A 263 6.57 -21.11 0.22
C LEU A 263 7.64 -20.54 -0.72
N LEU A 264 8.75 -21.26 -0.90
CA LEU A 264 9.89 -20.80 -1.70
C LEU A 264 9.62 -20.83 -3.20
N ASP A 265 8.86 -21.84 -3.66
CA ASP A 265 8.56 -22.04 -5.07
C ASP A 265 7.49 -21.04 -5.57
N ASP A 266 6.33 -21.00 -4.91
CA ASP A 266 5.17 -20.23 -5.38
C ASP A 266 4.64 -19.24 -4.34
N GLY A 267 4.72 -19.56 -3.04
CA GLY A 267 4.11 -18.78 -1.97
C GLY A 267 4.65 -17.34 -1.85
N LEU A 268 5.96 -17.14 -1.98
CA LEU A 268 6.57 -15.82 -1.93
C LEU A 268 6.07 -14.90 -3.05
N ALA A 269 5.94 -15.43 -4.27
CA ALA A 269 5.45 -14.66 -5.42
C ALA A 269 3.96 -14.35 -5.29
N ALA A 270 3.15 -15.32 -4.84
CA ALA A 270 1.72 -15.17 -4.61
C ALA A 270 1.41 -14.14 -3.51
N LEU A 271 2.18 -14.15 -2.42
CA LEU A 271 2.04 -13.19 -1.32
C LEU A 271 2.52 -11.79 -1.73
N ALA A 272 3.62 -11.66 -2.46
CA ALA A 272 4.09 -10.38 -2.97
C ALA A 272 3.08 -9.74 -3.95
N ALA A 273 2.37 -10.54 -4.76
CA ALA A 273 1.37 -10.05 -5.71
C ALA A 273 0.18 -9.34 -5.03
N ILE A 274 -0.11 -9.68 -3.78
CA ILE A 274 -1.17 -9.06 -2.96
C ILE A 274 -0.63 -8.06 -1.94
N GLY A 275 0.68 -7.75 -1.97
CA GLY A 275 1.32 -6.78 -1.09
C GLY A 275 1.64 -7.29 0.32
N VAL A 276 1.77 -8.61 0.52
CA VAL A 276 2.21 -9.21 1.79
C VAL A 276 3.70 -9.51 1.71
N ASP A 277 4.50 -8.73 2.43
CA ASP A 277 5.95 -8.90 2.50
C ASP A 277 6.35 -10.05 3.45
N VAL A 278 7.37 -10.81 3.06
CA VAL A 278 7.95 -11.89 3.88
C VAL A 278 9.37 -11.53 4.28
N PHE A 279 9.59 -11.32 5.58
CA PHE A 279 10.87 -10.92 6.16
C PHE A 279 11.64 -12.13 6.68
N TRP A 280 12.91 -12.21 6.28
CA TRP A 280 13.82 -13.27 6.66
C TRP A 280 14.86 -12.78 7.66
N PRO A 281 15.29 -13.61 8.63
CA PRO A 281 16.46 -13.33 9.45
C PRO A 281 17.69 -13.15 8.56
N ARG A 282 18.64 -12.32 9.00
CA ARG A 282 19.88 -12.09 8.26
C ARG A 282 20.63 -13.43 8.11
N GLY A 283 20.97 -13.81 6.88
CA GLY A 283 21.70 -15.05 6.55
C GLY A 283 20.83 -16.21 6.06
N LEU A 284 19.56 -16.30 6.48
CA LEU A 284 18.75 -17.50 6.29
C LEU A 284 18.37 -17.76 4.81
N ARG A 285 18.13 -16.69 4.03
CA ARG A 285 17.82 -16.79 2.60
C ARG A 285 18.98 -17.32 1.75
N GLN A 286 20.23 -17.15 2.20
CA GLN A 286 21.40 -17.64 1.47
C GLN A 286 21.71 -19.12 1.77
N GLU A 287 21.21 -19.64 2.90
CA GLU A 287 21.45 -21.03 3.34
C GLU A 287 20.36 -22.01 2.85
N LEU A 288 19.23 -21.49 2.36
CA LEU A 288 18.15 -22.29 1.77
C LEU A 288 18.50 -22.66 0.32
N VAL A 289 19.26 -23.74 0.15
CA VAL A 289 19.42 -24.40 -1.14
C VAL A 289 18.36 -25.51 -1.24
N PRO A 290 17.42 -25.45 -2.19
CA PRO A 290 16.49 -26.55 -2.42
C PRO A 290 17.30 -27.80 -2.75
N ARG A 291 17.24 -28.82 -1.89
CA ARG A 291 17.81 -30.12 -2.20
C ARG A 291 16.77 -30.89 -3.02
N ALA A 292 17.00 -30.94 -4.32
CA ALA A 292 16.31 -31.89 -5.19
C ALA A 292 16.46 -33.30 -4.62
N ARG A 293 15.34 -34.00 -4.47
CA ARG A 293 15.32 -35.42 -4.12
C ARG A 293 15.20 -36.26 -5.38
#